data_AF-A0A4Q9HUU7-F1
#
_entry.id   AF-A0A4Q9HUU7-F1
#
_cell.length_a   1.000
_cell.length_b   1.000
_cell.length_c   1.000
_cell.angle_alpha   90.00
_cell.angle_beta   90.00
_cell.angle_gamma   90.00
#
_symmetry.space_group_name_H-M   'P 1'
#
loop_
_entity.id
_entity.type
_entity.pdbx_description
1 polymer ?
#
loop_
_entity_poly.entity_id
_entity_poly.type
_entity_poly.pdbx_seq_one_letter_code
_entity_poly.pdbx_strand_id
1 'polypeptide(L)'
;MSHPTILYDPEGLIDAELPLDREPHMSLVKAVLTLTSPESPGDALRPRDYAQIALQLTGHARAIAAEVRRHSAVLPPDSDALVLTEMVLAEADRRLSTPSQDTLHCAQNRARLVRALPVPSP
;
A
#
# COMPACT_ATOMS: atom_id res chain seq x y z
N MET A 1 23.59 -8.44 -14.53
CA MET A 1 22.23 -7.86 -14.63
C MET A 1 21.53 -8.20 -13.32
N SER A 2 21.30 -7.21 -12.46
CA SER A 2 20.68 -7.44 -11.15
C SER A 2 19.18 -7.52 -11.34
N HIS A 3 18.61 -8.71 -11.19
CA HIS A 3 17.16 -8.87 -11.13
C HIS A 3 16.68 -8.23 -9.82
N PRO A 4 15.76 -7.24 -9.85
CA PRO A 4 15.13 -6.79 -8.63
C PRO A 4 14.30 -7.96 -8.09
N THR A 5 14.82 -8.65 -7.08
CA THR A 5 14.06 -9.66 -6.33
C THR A 5 13.02 -8.90 -5.53
N ILE A 6 11.79 -8.90 -6.05
CA ILE A 6 10.64 -8.33 -5.36
C ILE A 6 10.30 -9.29 -4.23
N LEU A 7 10.70 -8.93 -3.01
CA LEU A 7 10.45 -9.70 -1.81
C LEU A 7 8.98 -9.52 -1.40
N TYR A 8 8.21 -10.59 -1.48
CA TYR A 8 6.85 -10.61 -0.97
C TYR A 8 6.90 -10.76 0.54
N ASP A 9 6.67 -9.66 1.25
CA ASP A 9 6.56 -9.59 2.70
C ASP A 9 5.08 -9.32 3.08
N PRO A 10 4.26 -10.36 3.20
CA PRO A 10 2.83 -10.19 3.47
C PRO A 10 2.56 -9.67 4.88
N GLU A 11 3.44 -9.91 5.83
CA GLU A 11 3.34 -9.42 7.20
C GLU A 11 4.02 -8.06 7.41
N GLY A 12 4.83 -7.58 6.47
CA GLY A 12 5.54 -6.29 6.57
C GLY A 12 6.63 -6.29 7.65
N LEU A 13 7.16 -7.46 7.99
CA LEU A 13 8.12 -7.64 9.09
C LEU A 13 9.54 -7.20 8.73
N ILE A 14 9.88 -7.15 7.44
CA ILE A 14 11.23 -6.88 6.95
C ILE A 14 11.52 -5.37 6.98
N ASP A 15 10.53 -4.55 6.66
CA ASP A 15 10.62 -3.09 6.70
C ASP A 15 10.37 -2.52 8.11
N ALA A 16 10.13 -3.36 9.12
CA ALA A 16 9.93 -2.91 10.49
C ALA A 16 11.23 -2.38 11.14
N GLU A 17 12.41 -2.76 10.64
CA GLU A 17 13.70 -2.42 11.25
C GLU A 17 14.36 -1.14 10.69
N LEU A 18 13.94 -0.66 9.52
CA LEU A 18 14.47 0.55 8.87
C LEU A 18 13.33 1.51 8.50
N PRO A 19 13.58 2.82 8.34
CA PRO A 19 12.59 3.73 7.79
C PRO A 19 12.16 3.21 6.41
N LEU A 20 10.85 3.08 6.19
CA LEU A 20 10.32 2.57 4.93
C LEU A 20 10.71 3.55 3.81
N ASP A 21 11.53 3.12 2.85
CA ASP A 21 11.79 3.91 1.65
C ASP A 21 10.51 3.93 0.80
N ARG A 22 9.77 5.03 0.91
CA ARG A 22 8.47 5.19 0.23
C ARG A 22 8.60 5.61 -1.24
N GLU A 23 9.75 6.05 -1.72
CA GLU A 23 9.88 6.63 -3.06
C GLU A 23 9.57 5.61 -4.19
N PRO A 24 10.12 4.39 -4.17
CA PRO A 24 9.80 3.37 -5.17
C PRO A 24 8.31 2.98 -5.14
N HIS A 25 7.73 2.93 -3.96
CA HIS A 25 6.33 2.55 -3.79
C HIS A 25 5.36 3.64 -4.24
N MET A 26 5.67 4.91 -3.96
CA MET A 26 4.88 6.04 -4.45
C MET A 26 5.00 6.19 -5.97
N SER A 27 6.13 5.83 -6.55
CA SER A 27 6.29 5.73 -8.01
C SER A 27 5.36 4.67 -8.61
N LEU A 28 5.27 3.49 -7.99
CA LEU A 28 4.32 2.44 -8.39
C LEU A 28 2.86 2.90 -8.22
N VAL A 29 2.52 3.54 -7.10
CA VAL A 29 1.19 4.13 -6.87
C VAL A 29 0.83 5.10 -7.99
N LYS A 30 1.74 6.02 -8.33
CA LYS A 30 1.53 7.00 -9.41
C LYS A 30 1.30 6.29 -10.74
N ALA A 31 2.15 5.34 -11.10
CA ALA A 31 2.00 4.58 -12.34
C ALA A 31 0.64 3.87 -12.42
N VAL A 32 0.23 3.17 -11.35
CA VAL A 32 -1.05 2.43 -11.30
C VAL A 32 -2.26 3.36 -11.37
N LEU A 33 -2.19 4.54 -10.75
CA LEU A 33 -3.28 5.53 -10.82
C LEU A 33 -3.36 6.24 -12.18
N THR A 34 -2.27 6.27 -12.95
CA THR A 34 -2.24 6.81 -14.32
C THR A 34 -2.66 5.78 -15.37
N LEU A 35 -2.61 4.47 -15.07
CA LEU A 35 -3.12 3.44 -15.96
C LEU A 35 -4.62 3.65 -16.23
N THR A 36 -4.95 3.79 -17.52
CA THR A 36 -6.32 3.81 -18.01
C THR A 36 -6.77 2.40 -18.38
N SER A 37 -8.10 2.20 -18.47
CA SER A 37 -8.61 0.99 -19.09
C SER A 37 -8.05 0.87 -20.51
N PRO A 38 -7.57 -0.31 -20.91
CA PRO A 38 -6.97 -0.52 -22.21
C PRO A 38 -8.03 -0.33 -23.31
N GLU A 39 -7.69 0.45 -24.34
CA GLU A 39 -8.57 0.68 -25.50
C GLU A 39 -8.61 -0.54 -26.43
N SER A 40 -7.54 -1.32 -26.47
CA SER A 40 -7.45 -2.59 -27.19
C SER A 40 -6.98 -3.75 -26.28
N PRO A 41 -7.40 -5.00 -26.54
CA PRO A 41 -7.01 -6.16 -25.72
C PRO A 41 -5.50 -6.39 -25.61
N GLY A 42 -4.70 -5.92 -26.58
CA GLY A 42 -3.24 -6.02 -26.58
C GLY A 42 -2.53 -5.02 -25.67
N ASP A 43 -3.21 -3.97 -25.24
CA ASP A 43 -2.67 -2.92 -24.35
C ASP A 43 -2.95 -3.23 -22.87
N ALA A 44 -3.79 -4.24 -22.61
CA ALA A 44 -4.12 -4.70 -21.28
C ALA A 44 -2.95 -5.47 -20.66
N LEU A 45 -2.60 -5.16 -19.41
CA LEU A 45 -1.76 -6.08 -18.63
C LEU A 45 -2.51 -7.39 -18.43
N ARG A 46 -1.76 -8.49 -18.30
CA ARG A 46 -2.39 -9.78 -18.03
C ARG A 46 -2.98 -9.75 -16.62
N PRO A 47 -4.07 -10.48 -16.36
CA PRO A 47 -4.68 -10.54 -15.02
C PRO A 47 -3.66 -10.88 -13.91
N ARG A 48 -2.71 -11.78 -14.20
CA ARG A 48 -1.61 -12.13 -13.30
C ARG A 48 -0.76 -10.92 -12.90
N ASP A 49 -0.51 -10.01 -13.83
CA ASP A 49 0.30 -8.82 -13.58
C ASP A 49 -0.49 -7.84 -12.67
N TYR A 50 -1.81 -7.68 -12.88
CA TYR A 50 -2.66 -6.93 -11.96
C TYR A 50 -2.72 -7.54 -10.55
N ALA A 51 -2.83 -8.86 -10.46
CA ALA A 51 -2.80 -9.57 -9.18
C ALA A 51 -1.48 -9.33 -8.45
N GLN A 52 -0.35 -9.41 -9.15
CA GLN A 52 0.98 -9.14 -8.58
C GLN A 52 1.11 -7.69 -8.10
N ILE A 53 0.67 -6.72 -8.89
CA ILE A 53 0.65 -5.30 -8.49
C ILE A 53 -0.22 -5.11 -7.24
N ALA A 54 -1.41 -5.71 -7.19
CA ALA A 54 -2.31 -5.62 -6.04
C ALA A 54 -1.70 -6.23 -4.78
N LEU A 55 -0.96 -7.34 -4.90
CA LEU A 55 -0.22 -7.96 -3.81
C LEU A 55 0.91 -7.07 -3.30
N GLN A 56 1.70 -6.46 -4.20
CA GLN A 56 2.77 -5.53 -3.81
C GLN A 56 2.22 -4.30 -3.08
N LEU A 57 1.15 -3.70 -3.59
CA LEU A 57 0.50 -2.55 -2.96
C LEU A 57 -0.14 -2.92 -1.61
N THR A 58 -0.60 -4.17 -1.46
CA THR A 58 -1.10 -4.69 -0.18
C THR A 58 0.02 -4.78 0.85
N GLY A 59 1.16 -5.38 0.50
CA GLY A 59 2.32 -5.47 1.40
C GLY A 59 2.80 -4.08 1.83
N HIS A 60 2.91 -3.15 0.88
CA HIS A 60 3.34 -1.80 1.18
C HIS A 60 2.35 -1.02 2.08
N ALA A 61 1.03 -1.16 1.84
CA ALA A 61 0.03 -0.58 2.73
C ALA A 61 0.13 -1.13 4.16
N ARG A 62 0.45 -2.42 4.33
CA ARG A 62 0.67 -3.02 5.65
C ARG A 62 1.92 -2.48 6.34
N ALA A 63 3.02 -2.33 5.60
CA ALA A 63 4.25 -1.74 6.12
C ALA A 63 4.02 -0.29 6.61
N ILE A 64 3.33 0.54 5.80
CA ILE A 64 2.93 1.89 6.21
C ILE A 64 2.04 1.85 7.45
N ALA A 65 1.02 0.98 7.48
CA ALA A 65 0.12 0.88 8.62
C ALA A 65 0.86 0.48 9.91
N ALA A 66 1.83 -0.44 9.83
CA ALA A 66 2.69 -0.82 10.94
C ALA A 66 3.55 0.36 11.42
N GLU A 67 4.14 1.12 10.49
CA GLU A 67 4.89 2.33 10.81
C GLU A 67 4.02 3.39 11.50
N VAL A 68 2.82 3.65 10.98
CA VAL A 68 1.87 4.60 11.55
C VAL A 68 1.44 4.16 12.95
N ARG A 69 1.21 2.86 13.20
CA ARG A 69 0.93 2.31 14.54
C ARG A 69 2.07 2.56 15.53
N ARG A 70 3.33 2.41 15.09
CA ARG A 70 4.49 2.69 15.94
C ARG A 70 4.55 4.16 16.36
N HIS A 71 4.28 5.07 15.43
CA HIS A 71 4.24 6.50 15.71
C HIS A 71 3.01 6.89 16.55
N SER A 72 1.85 6.26 16.34
CA SER A 72 0.66 6.56 17.12
C SER A 72 0.81 6.09 18.58
N ALA A 73 1.58 5.03 18.83
CA ALA A 73 1.81 4.51 20.18
C ALA A 73 2.56 5.49 21.11
N VAL A 74 3.22 6.52 20.58
CA VAL A 74 3.89 7.56 21.38
C VAL A 74 3.08 8.86 21.50
N LEU A 75 1.89 8.93 20.90
CA LEU A 75 1.02 10.11 21.01
C LEU A 75 0.30 10.18 22.37
N PRO A 76 -0.08 11.39 22.82
CA PRO A 76 -0.89 11.54 24.02
C PRO A 76 -2.27 10.85 23.88
N PRO A 77 -2.78 10.20 24.95
CA PRO A 77 -3.96 9.32 24.91
C PRO A 77 -5.30 10.00 24.58
N ASP A 78 -5.36 11.32 24.40
CA ASP A 78 -6.59 12.06 24.05
C ASP A 78 -6.36 13.05 22.89
N SER A 79 -5.32 12.85 22.09
CA SER A 79 -5.06 13.73 20.94
C SER A 79 -5.99 13.43 19.77
N ASP A 80 -6.57 14.47 19.15
CA ASP A 80 -7.39 14.34 17.93
C ASP A 80 -6.62 13.61 16.80
N ALA A 81 -5.30 13.79 16.77
CA ALA A 81 -4.40 13.09 15.85
C ALA A 81 -4.39 11.57 16.06
N LEU A 82 -4.43 11.10 17.30
CA LEU A 82 -4.49 9.67 17.62
C LEU A 82 -5.83 9.07 17.15
N VAL A 83 -6.95 9.73 17.46
CA VAL A 83 -8.30 9.28 17.05
C VAL A 83 -8.41 9.15 15.53
N LEU A 84 -7.96 10.17 14.79
CA LEU A 84 -7.96 10.13 13.32
C LEU A 84 -7.05 9.02 12.78
N THR A 85 -5.89 8.82 13.40
CA THR A 85 -4.92 7.79 13.00
C THR A 85 -5.50 6.40 13.18
N GLU A 86 -6.13 6.12 14.33
CA GLU A 86 -6.78 4.83 14.59
C GLU A 86 -7.92 4.55 13.61
N MET A 87 -8.75 5.55 13.30
CA MET A 87 -9.83 5.42 12.32
C MET A 87 -9.29 5.07 10.92
N VAL A 88 -8.22 5.74 10.47
CA VAL A 88 -7.59 5.46 9.18
C VAL A 88 -6.97 4.07 9.15
N LEU A 89 -6.31 3.65 10.24
CA LEU A 89 -5.75 2.31 10.38
C LEU A 89 -6.82 1.23 10.34
N ALA A 90 -7.94 1.41 11.05
CA ALA A 90 -9.04 0.46 11.05
C ALA A 90 -9.69 0.31 9.66
N GLU A 91 -9.83 1.42 8.92
CA GLU A 91 -10.33 1.38 7.55
C GLU A 91 -9.32 0.72 6.60
N ALA A 92 -8.02 0.95 6.80
CA ALA A 92 -6.98 0.28 6.05
C ALA A 92 -7.02 -1.24 6.27
N ASP A 93 -7.10 -1.69 7.52
CA ASP A 93 -7.20 -3.12 7.87
C ASP A 93 -8.43 -3.77 7.24
N ARG A 94 -9.59 -3.11 7.33
CA ARG A 94 -10.83 -3.58 6.70
C ARG A 94 -10.63 -3.79 5.20
N ARG A 95 -10.06 -2.80 4.50
CA ARG A 95 -9.81 -2.90 3.06
C ARG A 95 -8.79 -3.98 2.74
N LEU A 96 -7.71 -4.09 3.52
CA LEU A 96 -6.62 -5.07 3.30
C LEU A 96 -7.02 -6.51 3.63
N SER A 97 -8.08 -6.70 4.40
CA SER A 97 -8.64 -8.03 4.70
C SER A 97 -9.39 -8.63 3.51
N THR A 98 -9.88 -7.81 2.58
CA THR A 98 -10.54 -8.30 1.37
C THR A 98 -9.51 -8.93 0.41
N PRO A 99 -9.73 -10.15 -0.10
CA PRO A 99 -8.86 -10.76 -1.10
C PRO A 99 -8.67 -9.86 -2.33
N SER A 100 -7.43 -9.76 -2.82
CA SER A 100 -7.13 -9.03 -4.05
C SER A 100 -7.67 -9.76 -5.28
N GLN A 101 -8.30 -9.02 -6.18
CA GLN A 101 -8.72 -9.48 -7.50
C GLN A 101 -7.65 -9.15 -8.53
N ASP A 102 -7.64 -9.87 -9.64
CA ASP A 102 -6.72 -9.76 -10.77
C ASP A 102 -7.12 -8.65 -11.77
N THR A 103 -7.66 -7.54 -11.24
CA THR A 103 -8.22 -6.44 -12.05
C THR A 103 -7.48 -5.12 -11.83
N LEU A 104 -7.45 -4.28 -12.87
CA LEU A 104 -6.95 -2.90 -12.79
C LEU A 104 -7.64 -2.12 -11.66
N HIS A 105 -8.96 -2.27 -11.52
CA HIS A 105 -9.73 -1.60 -10.47
C HIS A 105 -9.26 -2.01 -9.07
N CYS A 106 -8.95 -3.29 -8.84
CA CYS A 106 -8.40 -3.75 -7.57
C CYS A 106 -7.03 -3.12 -7.30
N ALA A 107 -6.13 -3.15 -8.29
CA ALA A 107 -4.82 -2.51 -8.19
C ALA A 107 -4.92 -1.01 -7.89
N GLN A 108 -5.81 -0.28 -8.57
CA GLN A 108 -6.07 1.14 -8.32
C GLN A 108 -6.63 1.40 -6.92
N ASN A 109 -7.54 0.56 -6.42
CA ASN A 109 -8.05 0.69 -5.07
C ASN A 109 -6.96 0.49 -4.00
N ARG A 110 -6.05 -0.46 -4.23
CA ARG A 110 -4.86 -0.64 -3.37
C ARG A 110 -3.93 0.57 -3.45
N ALA A 111 -3.70 1.13 -4.63
CA ALA A 111 -2.87 2.32 -4.80
C ALA A 111 -3.49 3.56 -4.11
N ARG A 112 -4.81 3.73 -4.19
CA ARG A 112 -5.52 4.80 -3.47
C ARG A 112 -5.41 4.64 -1.96
N LEU A 113 -5.46 3.40 -1.46
CA LEU A 113 -5.29 3.12 -0.03
C LEU A 113 -3.88 3.50 0.44
N VAL A 114 -2.84 3.07 -0.28
CA VAL A 114 -1.44 3.46 0.02
C VAL A 114 -1.31 4.99 0.09
N ARG A 115 -1.86 5.71 -0.90
CA ARG A 115 -1.80 7.17 -0.96
C ARG A 115 -2.55 7.87 0.19
N ALA A 116 -3.58 7.22 0.74
CA ALA A 116 -4.41 7.80 1.80
C ALA A 116 -3.84 7.58 3.21
N LEU A 117 -2.92 6.62 3.37
CA LEU A 117 -2.30 6.38 4.67
C LEU A 117 -1.39 7.56 5.04
N PRO A 118 -1.46 8.04 6.30
CA PRO A 118 -0.71 9.20 6.73
C PRO A 118 0.80 8.96 6.65
N VAL A 119 1.51 10.05 6.37
CA VAL A 119 2.95 10.11 6.51
C VAL A 119 3.21 10.49 7.97
N PRO A 120 3.92 9.66 8.75
CA PRO A 120 4.38 10.10 10.05
C PRO A 120 5.31 11.30 9.86
N SER A 121 4.98 12.43 10.47
CA SER A 121 5.87 13.60 10.51
C SER A 121 7.10 13.26 11.36
N PRO A 122 8.32 13.67 10.96
CA PRO A 122 9.52 13.50 11.77
C PRO A 122 9.47 14.32 13.07
#